data_AF-A0AB38WTM7-F1
#
_entry.id   AF-A0AB38WTM7-F1
#
_cell.length_a   1.000
_cell.length_b   1.000
_cell.length_c   1.000
_cell.angle_alpha   90.00
_cell.angle_beta   90.00
_cell.angle_gamma   90.00
#
_symmetry.space_group_name_H-M   'P 1'
#
loop_
_entity.id
_entity.type
_entity.pdbx_description
1 polymer ?
#
loop_
_entity_poly.entity_id
_entity_poly.type
_entity_poly.pdbx_seq_one_letter_code
_entity_poly.pdbx_strand_id
1 'polypeptide(L)'
;MNTSLAALAVFIALAGNAWAEGPQDMPDDTLLGEVVIATETGEEDRLLKLMREVKARGLLMFPKPQACSLTYPDTEFFSNEIFRGAVRWGFGTDLRELAISQGFCGCIYDLGSLDDYTQARVGKTPEELTAADFNALRRYRSGEWVDIDQRHAAFRKESCGD
;
A
#
# COMPACT_ATOMS: atom_id res chain seq x y z
N MET A 1 58.42 -52.18 -35.22
CA MET A 1 59.01 -51.67 -33.96
C MET A 1 57.96 -50.77 -33.35
N ASN A 2 57.18 -51.25 -32.36
CA ASN A 2 57.47 -51.15 -30.92
C ASN A 2 57.69 -49.67 -30.55
N THR A 3 56.89 -49.00 -29.71
CA THR A 3 56.18 -49.46 -28.52
C THR A 3 55.20 -48.38 -28.04
N SER A 4 54.12 -48.88 -27.43
CA SER A 4 53.08 -48.19 -26.66
C SER A 4 53.61 -47.15 -25.67
N LEU A 5 52.88 -46.03 -25.53
CA LEU A 5 52.93 -45.14 -24.37
C LEU A 5 51.50 -44.86 -23.91
N ALA A 6 51.22 -45.37 -22.72
CA ALA A 6 49.98 -45.25 -21.99
C ALA A 6 49.67 -43.79 -21.62
N ALA A 7 48.40 -43.41 -21.71
CA ALA A 7 47.84 -42.35 -20.88
C ALA A 7 46.33 -42.58 -20.75
N LEU A 8 45.91 -43.18 -19.63
CA LEU A 8 44.55 -43.10 -19.15
C LEU A 8 44.24 -41.63 -18.85
N ALA A 9 43.35 -41.01 -19.63
CA ALA A 9 42.67 -39.79 -19.21
C ALA A 9 41.35 -40.19 -18.56
N VAL A 10 41.37 -40.33 -17.23
CA VAL A 10 40.16 -40.43 -16.42
C VAL A 10 39.48 -39.07 -16.46
N PHE A 11 38.36 -38.96 -17.19
CA PHE A 11 37.48 -37.79 -17.10
C PHE A 11 36.69 -37.88 -15.79
N ILE A 12 37.25 -37.33 -14.71
CA ILE A 12 36.47 -36.93 -13.55
C ILE A 12 35.81 -35.60 -13.92
N ALA A 13 34.64 -35.66 -14.55
CA ALA A 13 33.75 -34.52 -14.54
C ALA A 13 33.22 -34.36 -13.11
N LEU A 14 33.86 -33.50 -12.34
CA LEU A 14 33.34 -33.00 -11.07
C LEU A 14 31.94 -32.43 -11.35
N ALA A 15 30.93 -33.09 -10.79
CA ALA A 15 29.61 -32.52 -10.59
C ALA A 15 29.74 -31.35 -9.61
N GLY A 16 30.06 -30.17 -10.13
CA GLY A 16 29.71 -28.93 -9.47
C GLY A 16 28.24 -28.69 -9.80
N ASN A 17 27.34 -29.04 -8.89
CA ASN A 17 26.02 -28.42 -8.89
C ASN A 17 26.30 -26.92 -8.72
N ALA A 18 26.31 -26.16 -9.80
CA ALA A 18 26.13 -24.72 -9.70
C ALA A 18 24.67 -24.57 -9.29
N TRP A 19 24.42 -24.56 -7.98
CA TRP A 19 23.18 -24.04 -7.45
C TRP A 19 23.17 -22.62 -7.96
N ALA A 20 22.35 -22.34 -8.98
CA ALA A 20 22.10 -20.97 -9.37
C ALA A 20 21.46 -20.33 -8.13
N GLU A 21 22.25 -19.62 -7.34
CA GLU A 21 21.77 -18.81 -6.22
C GLU A 21 20.66 -17.95 -6.79
N GLY A 22 19.43 -18.27 -6.39
CA GLY A 22 18.29 -17.54 -6.90
C GLY A 22 18.22 -16.18 -6.22
N PRO A 23 17.36 -15.28 -6.70
CA PRO A 23 17.12 -14.00 -6.05
C PRO A 23 16.86 -14.12 -4.55
N GLN A 24 16.23 -15.21 -4.10
CA GLN A 24 15.95 -15.49 -2.69
C GLN A 24 17.18 -15.63 -1.79
N ASP A 25 18.35 -15.95 -2.35
CA ASP A 25 19.58 -16.18 -1.58
C ASP A 25 20.50 -14.93 -1.57
N MET A 26 20.16 -13.91 -2.38
CA MET A 26 20.95 -12.66 -2.46
C MET A 26 20.70 -11.75 -1.25
N PRO A 27 21.70 -11.03 -0.73
CA PRO A 27 21.49 -9.90 0.18
C PRO A 27 20.70 -8.76 -0.47
N ASP A 28 20.00 -7.94 0.31
CA ASP A 28 19.10 -6.90 -0.19
C ASP A 28 19.80 -5.86 -1.10
N ASP A 29 20.99 -5.39 -0.72
CA ASP A 29 21.76 -4.44 -1.54
C ASP A 29 22.21 -5.06 -2.87
N THR A 30 22.60 -6.34 -2.85
CA THR A 30 22.97 -7.08 -4.07
C THR A 30 21.74 -7.28 -4.96
N LEU A 31 20.60 -7.66 -4.39
CA LEU A 31 19.34 -7.85 -5.10
C LEU A 31 18.90 -6.55 -5.81
N LEU A 32 19.02 -5.40 -5.14
CA LEU A 32 18.69 -4.10 -5.73
C LEU A 32 19.69 -3.68 -6.81
N GLY A 33 20.99 -3.92 -6.61
CA GLY A 33 22.02 -3.70 -7.63
C GLY A 33 21.78 -4.53 -8.89
N GLU A 34 21.39 -5.79 -8.74
CA GLU A 34 21.07 -6.71 -9.84
C GLU A 34 19.81 -6.30 -10.62
N VAL A 35 18.81 -5.68 -9.95
CA VAL A 35 17.65 -5.09 -10.64
C VAL A 35 18.09 -3.97 -11.58
N VAL A 36 19.02 -3.11 -11.15
CA VAL A 36 19.56 -2.02 -11.98
C VAL A 36 20.26 -2.61 -13.20
N ILE A 37 21.17 -3.56 -12.99
CA ILE A 37 21.91 -4.21 -14.07
C ILE A 37 20.96 -4.88 -15.07
N ALA A 38 20.01 -5.69 -14.61
CA ALA A 38 19.05 -6.37 -15.50
C ALA A 38 18.14 -5.41 -16.27
N THR A 39 17.86 -4.23 -15.72
CA THR A 39 17.12 -3.15 -16.40
C THR A 39 17.97 -2.52 -17.50
N GLU A 40 19.23 -2.20 -17.20
CA GLU A 40 20.17 -1.59 -18.15
C GLU A 40 20.55 -2.53 -19.29
N THR A 41 20.64 -3.84 -19.02
CA THR A 41 20.98 -4.85 -20.02
C THR A 41 19.78 -5.41 -20.78
N GLY A 42 18.55 -5.05 -20.40
CA GLY A 42 17.32 -5.50 -21.05
C GLY A 42 17.02 -6.99 -20.82
N GLU A 43 17.47 -7.57 -19.71
CA GLU A 43 17.25 -8.98 -19.37
C GLU A 43 15.86 -9.17 -18.73
N GLU A 44 14.80 -9.08 -19.53
CA GLU A 44 13.40 -9.04 -19.07
C GLU A 44 13.01 -10.19 -18.11
N ASP A 45 13.37 -11.44 -18.45
CA ASP A 45 13.05 -12.61 -17.63
C ASP A 45 13.75 -12.61 -16.27
N ARG A 46 14.99 -12.10 -16.24
CA ARG A 46 15.77 -11.97 -15.01
C ARG A 46 15.23 -10.82 -14.17
N LEU A 47 14.96 -9.68 -14.80
CA LEU A 47 14.34 -8.52 -14.17
C LEU A 47 13.03 -8.89 -13.49
N LEU A 48 12.16 -9.65 -14.16
CA LEU A 48 10.89 -10.13 -13.59
C LEU A 48 11.09 -10.99 -12.33
N LYS A 49 12.10 -11.86 -12.31
CA LYS A 49 12.41 -12.70 -11.14
C LYS A 49 12.94 -11.86 -9.98
N LEU A 50 13.86 -10.94 -10.25
CA LEU A 50 14.43 -10.03 -9.25
C LEU A 50 13.35 -9.09 -8.66
N MET A 51 12.50 -8.51 -9.50
CA MET A 51 11.41 -7.61 -9.07
C MET A 51 10.35 -8.31 -8.21
N ARG A 52 10.08 -9.60 -8.45
CA ARG A 52 9.19 -10.38 -7.58
C ARG A 52 9.79 -10.56 -6.20
N GLU A 53 11.10 -10.79 -6.10
CA GLU A 53 11.79 -10.93 -4.82
C GLU A 53 11.87 -9.59 -4.07
N VAL A 54 12.21 -8.50 -4.75
CA VAL A 54 12.17 -7.13 -4.19
C VAL A 54 10.77 -6.82 -3.62
N LYS A 55 9.70 -7.21 -4.34
CA LYS A 55 8.33 -7.08 -3.84
C LYS A 55 8.06 -7.98 -2.64
N ALA A 56 8.51 -9.24 -2.66
CA ALA A 56 8.30 -10.19 -1.57
C ALA A 56 8.97 -9.72 -0.27
N ARG A 57 10.17 -9.14 -0.37
CA ARG A 57 10.92 -8.55 0.76
C ARG A 57 10.47 -7.15 1.16
N GLY A 58 9.57 -6.53 0.39
CA GLY A 58 9.08 -5.18 0.68
C GLY A 58 10.13 -4.09 0.52
N LEU A 59 11.13 -4.32 -0.35
CA LEU A 59 12.23 -3.40 -0.62
C LEU A 59 11.87 -2.30 -1.65
N LEU A 60 10.63 -2.32 -2.15
CA LEU A 60 10.13 -1.22 -2.98
C LEU A 60 10.06 0.05 -2.11
N MET A 61 10.68 1.13 -2.60
CA MET A 61 10.57 2.47 -1.98
C MET A 61 9.14 3.01 -2.00
N PHE A 62 8.21 2.33 -2.66
CA PHE A 62 6.79 2.63 -2.63
C PHE A 62 6.15 1.91 -1.43
N PRO A 63 5.55 2.63 -0.47
CA PRO A 63 4.79 1.98 0.59
C PRO A 63 3.74 1.07 -0.05
N LYS A 64 3.57 -0.14 0.48
CA LYS A 64 2.40 -0.97 0.17
C LYS A 64 1.17 -0.08 0.26
N PRO A 65 0.17 -0.16 -0.65
CA PRO A 65 -1.03 0.64 -0.53
C PRO A 65 -1.62 0.35 0.85
N GLN A 66 -1.46 1.31 1.75
CA GLN A 66 -2.05 1.25 3.06
C GLN A 66 -3.55 1.30 2.77
N ALA A 67 -4.31 0.33 3.26
CA ALA A 67 -5.76 0.39 3.11
C ALA A 67 -6.21 1.68 3.80
N CYS A 68 -6.59 2.69 3.00
CA CYS A 68 -7.00 3.97 3.53
C CYS A 68 -8.34 3.78 4.23
N SER A 69 -8.28 3.56 5.54
CA SER A 69 -9.40 3.12 6.36
C SER A 69 -9.39 3.91 7.65
N LEU A 70 -10.60 4.26 8.09
CA LEU A 70 -10.81 4.92 9.36
C LEU A 70 -10.94 3.87 10.47
N THR A 71 -10.11 4.00 11.50
CA THR A 71 -10.25 3.25 12.76
C THR A 71 -11.24 3.97 13.67
N TYR A 72 -12.05 3.20 14.39
CA TYR A 72 -13.02 3.71 15.36
C TYR A 72 -12.69 3.17 16.75
N PRO A 73 -13.00 3.89 17.83
CA PRO A 73 -12.94 3.32 19.17
C PRO A 73 -14.01 2.23 19.35
N ASP A 74 -13.73 1.27 20.23
CA ASP A 74 -14.64 0.18 20.56
C ASP A 74 -15.72 0.66 21.53
N THR A 75 -16.81 1.24 20.99
CA THR A 75 -17.93 1.79 21.76
C THR A 75 -19.27 1.27 21.23
N GLU A 76 -20.32 1.38 22.06
CA GLU A 76 -21.68 1.01 21.63
C GLU A 76 -22.10 1.79 20.37
N PHE A 77 -21.76 3.08 20.28
CA PHE A 77 -22.05 3.90 19.11
C PHE A 77 -21.39 3.35 17.85
N PHE A 78 -20.10 3.02 17.91
CA PHE A 78 -19.36 2.51 16.75
C PHE A 78 -19.55 1.02 16.50
N SER A 79 -20.12 0.27 17.45
CA SER A 79 -20.56 -1.12 17.19
C SER A 79 -21.68 -1.18 16.14
N ASN A 80 -22.43 -0.07 15.95
CA ASN A 80 -23.47 0.03 14.95
C ASN A 80 -22.92 0.48 13.57
N GLU A 81 -23.06 -0.38 12.56
CA GLU A 81 -22.54 -0.13 11.21
C GLU A 81 -23.17 1.09 10.52
N ILE A 82 -24.44 1.38 10.78
CA ILE A 82 -25.14 2.53 10.22
C ILE A 82 -24.54 3.83 10.78
N PHE A 83 -24.17 3.82 12.07
CA PHE A 83 -23.61 4.97 12.76
C PHE A 83 -22.17 5.22 12.30
N ARG A 84 -21.36 4.15 12.21
CA ARG A 84 -20.04 4.19 11.54
C ARG A 84 -20.15 4.74 10.13
N GLY A 85 -21.13 4.27 9.35
CA GLY A 85 -21.37 4.73 7.99
C GLY A 85 -21.60 6.23 7.92
N ALA A 86 -22.44 6.79 8.80
CA ALA A 86 -22.71 8.23 8.86
C ALA A 86 -21.45 9.04 9.20
N VAL A 87 -20.67 8.62 10.20
CA VAL A 87 -19.41 9.29 10.56
C VAL A 87 -18.41 9.22 9.42
N ARG A 88 -18.21 8.04 8.82
CA ARG A 88 -17.31 7.84 7.67
C ARG A 88 -17.63 8.79 6.52
N TRP A 89 -18.91 8.93 6.20
CA TRP A 89 -19.34 9.80 5.11
C TRP A 89 -19.18 11.28 5.45
N GLY A 90 -19.64 11.73 6.63
CA GLY A 90 -19.51 13.12 7.05
C GLY A 90 -18.04 13.55 7.20
N PHE A 91 -17.26 12.82 7.99
CA PHE A 91 -15.85 13.10 8.21
C PHE A 91 -15.04 12.94 6.92
N GLY A 92 -15.26 11.85 6.18
CA GLY A 92 -14.59 11.63 4.91
C GLY A 92 -14.93 12.68 3.86
N THR A 93 -16.07 13.36 3.94
CA THR A 93 -16.41 14.46 3.01
C THR A 93 -15.52 15.67 3.26
N ASP A 94 -15.34 16.07 4.52
CA ASP A 94 -14.45 17.18 4.88
C ASP A 94 -13.00 16.88 4.43
N LEU A 95 -12.54 15.65 4.67
CA LEU A 95 -11.17 15.24 4.33
C LEU A 95 -10.92 15.13 2.83
N ARG A 96 -11.90 14.64 2.05
CA ARG A 96 -11.80 14.60 0.58
C ARG A 96 -11.72 15.99 -0.02
N GLU A 97 -12.54 16.91 0.47
CA GLU A 97 -12.49 18.30 0.01
C GLU A 97 -11.16 18.94 0.36
N LEU A 98 -10.65 18.68 1.57
CA LEU A 98 -9.32 19.12 1.97
C LEU A 98 -8.22 18.52 1.08
N ALA A 99 -8.29 17.22 0.78
CA ALA A 99 -7.35 16.54 -0.09
C ALA A 99 -7.31 17.16 -1.50
N ILE A 100 -8.49 17.41 -2.10
CA ILE A 100 -8.59 18.10 -3.39
C ILE A 100 -7.93 19.48 -3.30
N SER A 101 -8.24 20.25 -2.26
CA SER A 101 -7.73 21.62 -2.11
C SER A 101 -6.21 21.69 -1.94
N GLN A 102 -5.61 20.66 -1.34
CA GLN A 102 -4.17 20.57 -1.08
C GLN A 102 -3.40 19.81 -2.16
N GLY A 103 -4.10 19.21 -3.14
CA GLY A 103 -3.47 18.28 -4.09
C GLY A 103 -2.90 17.04 -3.42
N PHE A 104 -3.53 16.55 -2.35
CA PHE A 104 -2.99 15.48 -1.51
C PHE A 104 -3.35 14.07 -2.03
N CYS A 105 -2.33 13.27 -2.33
CA CYS A 105 -2.46 11.91 -2.84
C CYS A 105 -2.22 10.81 -1.77
N GLY A 106 -2.13 11.17 -0.49
CA GLY A 106 -2.05 10.19 0.60
C GLY A 106 -3.42 9.66 1.03
N CYS A 107 -3.47 8.99 2.19
CA CYS A 107 -4.75 8.58 2.76
C CYS A 107 -5.48 9.79 3.37
N ILE A 108 -6.72 10.04 2.95
CA ILE A 108 -7.48 11.23 3.40
C ILE A 108 -7.61 11.31 4.93
N TYR A 109 -7.60 10.18 5.64
CA TYR A 109 -7.70 10.14 7.10
C TYR A 109 -6.43 10.65 7.81
N ASP A 110 -5.31 10.81 7.10
CA ASP A 110 -4.10 11.45 7.63
C ASP A 110 -4.24 12.99 7.69
N LEU A 111 -5.26 13.56 7.01
CA LEU A 111 -5.47 15.01 6.93
C LEU A 111 -6.27 15.59 8.10
N GLY A 112 -6.77 14.77 9.02
CA GLY A 112 -7.55 15.27 10.14
C GLY A 112 -7.84 14.25 11.22
N SER A 113 -8.36 14.73 12.34
CA SER A 113 -8.68 13.94 13.51
C SER A 113 -10.19 13.65 13.63
N LEU A 114 -10.53 12.42 14.02
CA LEU A 114 -11.92 12.07 14.34
C LEU A 114 -12.40 12.82 15.60
N ASP A 115 -11.51 13.09 16.55
CA ASP A 115 -11.79 13.92 17.72
C ASP A 115 -12.19 15.34 17.30
N ASP A 116 -11.39 16.00 16.46
CA ASP A 116 -11.69 17.35 16.00
C ASP A 116 -13.02 17.41 15.24
N TYR A 117 -13.29 16.40 14.39
CA TYR A 117 -14.55 16.28 13.68
C TYR A 117 -15.73 16.16 14.65
N THR A 118 -15.69 15.21 15.58
CA THR A 118 -16.80 14.95 16.52
C THR A 118 -17.00 16.13 17.48
N GLN A 119 -15.93 16.73 17.98
CA GLN A 119 -15.97 17.93 18.81
C GLN A 119 -16.64 19.10 18.08
N ALA A 120 -16.29 19.33 16.80
CA ALA A 120 -16.89 20.40 16.01
C ALA A 120 -18.37 20.18 15.69
N ARG A 121 -18.82 18.92 15.53
CA ARG A 121 -20.23 18.62 15.16
C ARG A 121 -21.18 18.53 16.33
N VAL A 122 -20.73 17.89 17.40
CA VAL A 122 -21.60 17.50 18.51
C VAL A 122 -21.00 17.83 19.88
N GLY A 123 -19.82 18.45 19.93
CA GLY A 123 -19.21 18.94 21.17
C GLY A 123 -18.69 17.83 22.09
N LYS A 124 -18.39 16.65 21.54
CA LYS A 124 -18.03 15.42 22.26
C LYS A 124 -16.85 14.74 21.59
N THR A 125 -16.11 13.94 22.35
CA THR A 125 -15.14 13.00 21.76
C THR A 125 -15.83 11.80 21.10
N PRO A 126 -15.12 11.01 20.28
CA PRO A 126 -15.66 9.79 19.69
C PRO A 126 -16.13 8.77 20.73
N GLU A 127 -15.47 8.70 21.89
CA GLU A 127 -15.80 7.79 22.99
C GLU A 127 -17.13 8.14 23.68
N GLU A 128 -17.50 9.42 23.66
CA GLU A 128 -18.69 9.96 24.34
C GLU A 128 -19.95 9.95 23.46
N LEU A 129 -19.83 9.50 22.20
CA LEU A 129 -20.95 9.46 21.27
C LEU A 129 -22.02 8.47 21.70
N THR A 130 -23.27 8.89 21.51
CA THR A 130 -24.46 8.11 21.84
C THR A 130 -25.42 8.08 20.65
N ALA A 131 -26.44 7.21 20.68
CA ALA A 131 -27.45 7.15 19.63
C ALA A 131 -28.19 8.48 19.40
N ALA A 132 -28.25 9.37 20.40
CA ALA A 132 -28.85 10.70 20.25
C ALA A 132 -28.07 11.59 19.28
N ASP A 133 -26.76 11.38 19.15
CA ASP A 133 -25.87 12.19 18.31
C ASP A 133 -25.93 11.78 16.83
N PHE A 134 -26.43 10.57 16.55
CA PHE A 134 -26.46 9.98 15.20
C PHE A 134 -27.08 10.90 14.16
N ASN A 135 -28.24 11.50 14.45
CA ASN A 135 -28.95 12.32 13.47
C ASN A 135 -28.20 13.60 13.09
N ALA A 136 -27.45 14.19 14.02
CA ALA A 136 -26.61 15.35 13.74
C ALA A 136 -25.48 14.97 12.77
N LEU A 137 -24.77 13.88 13.09
CA LEU A 137 -23.66 13.35 12.28
C LEU A 137 -24.14 12.85 10.90
N ARG A 138 -25.33 12.22 10.83
CA ARG A 138 -25.92 11.68 9.60
C ARG A 138 -26.37 12.74 8.61
N ARG A 139 -26.86 13.89 9.09
CA ARG A 139 -27.35 15.00 8.25
C ARG A 139 -26.21 15.91 7.81
N TYR A 140 -25.10 15.90 8.53
CA TYR A 140 -23.97 16.74 8.21
C TYR A 140 -23.49 16.48 6.77
N ARG A 141 -23.68 17.51 5.92
CA ARG A 141 -23.34 17.52 4.48
C ARG A 141 -23.88 16.35 3.67
N SER A 142 -24.97 15.71 4.13
CA SER A 142 -25.47 14.51 3.46
C SER A 142 -25.92 14.71 2.02
N GLY A 143 -26.23 15.96 1.64
CA GLY A 143 -26.52 16.32 0.25
C GLY A 143 -25.29 16.41 -0.65
N GLU A 144 -24.08 16.48 -0.09
CA GLU A 144 -22.83 16.70 -0.82
C GLU A 144 -21.95 15.45 -0.89
N TRP A 145 -22.24 14.42 -0.08
CA TRP A 145 -21.41 13.22 0.05
C TRP A 145 -21.03 12.58 -1.28
N VAL A 146 -22.03 12.38 -2.16
CA VAL A 146 -21.81 11.73 -3.46
C VAL A 146 -21.02 12.61 -4.41
N ASP A 147 -21.33 13.92 -4.46
CA ASP A 147 -20.64 14.87 -5.33
C ASP A 147 -19.15 14.98 -4.96
N ILE A 148 -18.84 15.14 -3.68
CA ILE A 148 -17.46 15.27 -3.21
C ILE A 148 -16.68 13.97 -3.39
N ASP A 149 -17.30 12.82 -3.17
CA ASP A 149 -16.67 11.52 -3.44
C ASP A 149 -16.32 11.36 -4.92
N GLN A 150 -17.22 11.73 -5.83
CA GLN A 150 -16.96 11.71 -7.27
C GLN A 150 -15.86 12.70 -7.68
N ARG A 151 -15.89 13.93 -7.17
CA ARG A 151 -14.84 14.93 -7.44
C ARG A 151 -13.49 14.47 -6.92
N HIS A 152 -13.44 13.86 -5.73
CA HIS A 152 -12.20 13.32 -5.18
C HIS A 152 -11.69 12.14 -6.02
N ALA A 153 -12.57 11.22 -6.45
CA ALA A 153 -12.18 10.13 -7.34
C ALA A 153 -11.62 10.64 -8.68
N ALA A 154 -12.24 11.67 -9.27
CA ALA A 154 -11.72 12.31 -10.48
C ALA A 154 -10.35 12.95 -10.24
N PHE A 155 -10.20 13.72 -9.15
CA PHE A 155 -8.93 14.30 -8.75
C PHE A 155 -7.82 13.24 -8.58
N ARG A 156 -8.11 12.13 -7.89
CA ARG A 156 -7.18 11.00 -7.69
C ARG A 156 -6.72 10.42 -9.03
N LYS A 157 -7.64 10.21 -9.97
CA LYS A 157 -7.32 9.71 -11.31
C LYS A 157 -6.45 10.68 -12.10
N GLU A 158 -6.75 11.96 -12.04
CA GLU A 158 -6.06 12.98 -12.82
C GLU A 158 -4.68 13.35 -12.24
N SER A 159 -4.55 13.35 -10.92
CA SER A 159 -3.40 13.92 -10.21
C SER A 159 -2.55 12.90 -9.46
N CYS A 160 -3.10 11.74 -9.10
CA CYS A 160 -2.44 10.74 -8.25
C CYS A 160 -2.12 9.42 -8.98
N GLY A 161 -2.67 9.21 -10.18
CA GLY A 161 -2.41 8.01 -10.98
C GLY A 161 -3.21 6.76 -10.59
N ASP A 162 -4.35 6.96 -9.89
CA ASP A 162 -5.31 5.91 -9.49
C ASP A 162 -6.32 5.54 -10.60
#